data_AF-A0A024HII8-F1
#
_entry.id   AF-A0A024HII8-F1
#
_cell.length_a   1.000
_cell.length_b   1.000
_cell.length_c   1.000
_cell.angle_alpha   90.00
_cell.angle_beta   90.00
_cell.angle_gamma   90.00
#
_symmetry.space_group_name_H-M   'P 1'
#
loop_
_entity.id
_entity.type
_entity.pdbx_description
1 polymer ?
#
loop_
_entity_poly.entity_id
_entity_poly.type
_entity_poly.pdbx_seq_one_letter_code
_entity_poly.pdbx_strand_id
1 'polypeptide(L)'
;MKRLLGLCLLLMLGSCGGVGVERYAAEQPRLDLAQFFAAPVEAWGIFQKRSGEVAKRFHVQIASHREGERLILDERFLYSDGTRQRRVWTLTPEGAGRWRGQAADVVGVARGEVAGNALRWRYRMQLPVDGSTYEVDFDDWMYLMDADTLVNRSSMSKFGVELGQVSLFFRRSPGGQP
;
A
#
# COMPACT_ATOMS: atom_id res chain seq x y z
N MET A 1 34.37 -30.15 22.17
CA MET A 1 33.69 -28.87 22.45
C MET A 1 33.63 -27.92 21.24
N LYS A 2 34.69 -27.74 20.44
CA LYS A 2 34.68 -26.86 19.25
C LYS A 2 33.69 -27.28 18.13
N ARG A 3 33.37 -28.59 18.00
CA ARG A 3 32.40 -29.10 17.01
C ARG A 3 30.93 -28.88 17.39
N LEU A 4 30.63 -28.67 18.67
CA LEU A 4 29.26 -28.45 19.15
C LEU A 4 28.83 -26.97 18.95
N LEU A 5 29.80 -26.05 18.92
CA LEU A 5 29.55 -24.62 18.73
C LEU A 5 29.17 -24.27 17.27
N GLY A 6 29.64 -25.06 16.30
CA GLY A 6 29.28 -24.87 14.88
C GLY A 6 27.86 -25.32 14.53
N LEU A 7 27.29 -26.25 15.29
CA LEU A 7 25.95 -26.80 15.02
C LEU A 7 24.82 -25.85 15.47
N CYS A 8 25.05 -25.05 16.52
CA CYS A 8 24.09 -24.03 16.97
C CYS A 8 23.99 -22.83 16.01
N LEU A 9 25.03 -22.52 15.23
CA LEU A 9 25.01 -21.39 14.29
C LEU A 9 24.20 -21.67 13.02
N LEU A 10 24.05 -22.96 12.65
CA LEU A 10 23.26 -23.39 11.50
C LEU A 10 21.75 -23.51 11.79
N LEU A 11 21.35 -23.59 13.06
CA LEU A 11 19.94 -23.68 13.49
C LEU A 11 19.25 -22.30 13.63
N MET A 12 20.00 -21.20 13.54
CA MET A 12 19.48 -19.83 13.61
C MET A 12 19.06 -19.26 12.24
N LEU A 13 19.16 -20.04 11.16
CA LEU A 13 18.75 -19.63 9.81
C LEU A 13 17.27 -19.95 9.51
N GLY A 14 16.53 -20.51 10.47
CA GLY A 14 15.15 -20.99 10.30
C GLY A 14 14.08 -19.97 10.68
N SER A 15 14.16 -18.71 10.26
CA SER A 15 12.98 -17.81 10.26
C SER A 15 13.21 -16.58 9.36
N CYS A 16 13.38 -16.80 8.06
CA CYS A 16 13.33 -15.74 7.05
C CYS A 16 12.11 -15.88 6.13
N GLY A 17 11.00 -16.40 6.65
CA GLY A 17 9.70 -16.27 6.00
C GLY A 17 9.05 -14.98 6.47
N GLY A 18 9.10 -13.91 5.68
CA GLY A 18 8.28 -12.72 5.96
C GLY A 18 6.80 -13.10 6.04
N VAL A 19 6.01 -12.34 6.80
CA VAL A 19 4.56 -12.61 6.94
C VAL A 19 3.91 -12.51 5.55
N GLY A 20 3.36 -13.63 5.08
CA GLY A 20 2.56 -13.68 3.86
C GLY A 20 1.12 -13.25 4.12
N VAL A 21 0.43 -12.78 3.07
CA VAL A 21 -0.94 -12.26 3.22
C VAL A 21 -1.92 -13.37 3.61
N GLU A 22 -1.66 -14.60 3.20
CA GLU A 22 -2.45 -15.79 3.53
C GLU A 22 -2.60 -16.04 5.03
N ARG A 23 -1.71 -15.48 5.86
CA ARG A 23 -1.82 -15.52 7.32
C ARG A 23 -3.13 -14.91 7.81
N TYR A 24 -3.69 -13.96 7.07
CA TYR A 24 -4.92 -13.24 7.41
C TYR A 24 -6.17 -13.86 6.78
N ALA A 25 -6.08 -15.01 6.08
CA ALA A 25 -7.20 -15.57 5.32
C ALA A 25 -8.49 -15.85 6.13
N ALA A 26 -8.35 -16.10 7.44
CA ALA A 26 -9.47 -16.35 8.35
C ALA A 26 -10.02 -15.08 9.02
N GLU A 27 -9.35 -13.93 8.85
CA GLU A 27 -9.74 -12.68 9.48
C GLU A 27 -11.00 -12.07 8.84
N GLN A 28 -11.75 -11.37 9.66
CA GLN A 28 -13.00 -10.70 9.31
C GLN A 28 -12.95 -9.23 9.76
N PRO A 29 -13.66 -8.32 9.08
CA PRO A 29 -14.45 -8.53 7.85
C PRO A 29 -13.56 -8.80 6.62
N ARG A 30 -14.06 -9.57 5.65
CA ARG A 30 -13.34 -9.79 4.39
C ARG A 30 -13.27 -8.52 3.56
N LEU A 31 -12.08 -8.22 3.05
CA LEU A 31 -11.82 -7.10 2.16
C LEU A 31 -12.25 -7.43 0.73
N ASP A 32 -13.24 -6.70 0.24
CA ASP A 32 -13.57 -6.60 -1.18
C ASP A 32 -13.18 -5.19 -1.66
N LEU A 33 -12.15 -5.10 -2.51
CA LEU A 33 -11.65 -3.82 -3.01
C LEU A 33 -12.67 -3.08 -3.86
N ALA A 34 -13.41 -3.80 -4.71
CA ALA A 34 -14.40 -3.18 -5.57
C ALA A 34 -15.56 -2.62 -4.74
N GLN A 35 -15.98 -3.35 -3.70
CA GLN A 35 -17.02 -2.89 -2.78
C GLN A 35 -16.56 -1.73 -1.89
N PHE A 36 -15.33 -1.78 -1.37
CA PHE A 36 -14.80 -0.72 -0.50
C PHE A 36 -14.72 0.61 -1.25
N PHE A 37 -14.17 0.60 -2.46
CA PHE A 37 -14.02 1.80 -3.28
C PHE A 37 -15.29 2.18 -4.06
N ALA A 38 -16.40 1.44 -3.96
CA ALA A 38 -17.65 1.79 -4.66
C ALA A 38 -18.31 3.09 -4.19
N ALA A 39 -17.90 3.61 -3.03
CA ALA A 39 -18.30 4.91 -2.51
C ALA A 39 -17.10 5.86 -2.49
N PRO A 40 -17.31 7.19 -2.47
CA PRO A 40 -16.23 8.15 -2.27
C PRO A 40 -15.43 7.83 -0.99
N VAL A 41 -14.11 7.84 -1.12
CA VAL A 41 -13.20 7.57 -0.01
C VAL A 41 -12.34 8.80 0.24
N GLU A 42 -12.16 9.14 1.51
CA GLU A 42 -11.15 10.09 1.93
C GLU A 42 -10.07 9.38 2.72
N ALA A 43 -8.84 9.90 2.66
CA ALA A 43 -7.73 9.35 3.40
C ALA A 43 -6.82 10.43 3.99
N TRP A 44 -6.28 10.18 5.17
CA TRP A 44 -5.34 11.07 5.87
C TRP A 44 -4.09 10.31 6.23
N GLY A 45 -2.94 10.86 5.84
CA GLY A 45 -1.68 10.16 5.98
C GLY A 45 -0.51 11.04 6.33
N ILE A 46 0.53 10.34 6.76
CA ILE A 46 1.84 10.91 7.08
C ILE A 46 2.91 10.14 6.32
N PHE A 47 3.90 10.88 5.83
CA PHE A 47 5.16 10.32 5.36
C PHE A 47 6.23 10.59 6.41
N GLN A 48 6.87 9.52 6.86
CA GLN A 48 7.92 9.54 7.86
C GLN A 48 9.25 9.10 7.24
N LYS A 49 10.32 9.84 7.52
CA LYS A 49 11.67 9.41 7.16
C LYS A 49 12.07 8.22 8.02
N ARG A 50 13.12 7.49 7.62
CA ARG A 50 13.73 6.44 8.45
C ARG A 50 14.16 6.89 9.87
N SER A 51 14.33 8.20 10.09
CA SER A 51 14.62 8.79 11.41
C SER A 51 13.40 8.85 12.34
N GLY A 52 12.19 8.57 11.83
CA GLY A 52 10.92 8.75 12.53
C GLY A 52 10.33 10.16 12.37
N GLU A 53 11.09 11.11 11.82
CA GLU A 53 10.63 12.47 11.54
C GLU A 53 9.46 12.46 10.54
N VAL A 54 8.33 13.08 10.91
CA VAL A 54 7.21 13.32 10.01
C VAL A 54 7.58 14.44 9.04
N ALA A 55 7.90 14.07 7.80
CA ALA A 55 8.34 15.01 6.78
C ALA A 55 7.16 15.67 6.05
N LYS A 56 6.07 14.93 5.82
CA LYS A 56 4.86 15.46 5.17
C LYS A 56 3.61 14.85 5.78
N ARG A 57 2.53 15.63 5.79
CA ARG A 57 1.17 15.16 6.03
C ARG A 57 0.35 15.41 4.77
N PHE A 58 -0.64 14.59 4.52
CA PHE A 58 -1.46 14.72 3.31
C PHE A 58 -2.88 14.21 3.54
N HIS A 59 -3.79 14.79 2.76
CA HIS A 59 -5.18 14.36 2.61
C HIS A 59 -5.37 13.89 1.17
N VAL A 60 -6.15 12.83 0.98
CA VAL A 60 -6.44 12.27 -0.33
C VAL A 60 -7.94 12.14 -0.49
N GLN A 61 -8.46 12.67 -1.58
CA GLN A 61 -9.82 12.37 -2.04
C GLN A 61 -9.73 11.34 -3.16
N ILE A 62 -10.49 10.25 -3.03
CA ILE A 62 -10.46 9.14 -3.96
C ILE A 62 -11.87 8.97 -4.52
N ALA A 63 -12.01 9.33 -5.79
CA ALA A 63 -13.18 8.99 -6.58
C ALA A 63 -12.89 7.70 -7.35
N SER A 64 -13.91 6.87 -7.56
CA SER A 64 -13.75 5.66 -8.36
C SER A 64 -14.86 5.52 -9.39
N HIS A 65 -14.54 4.75 -10.43
CA HIS A 65 -15.54 4.24 -11.36
C HIS A 65 -15.10 2.90 -11.92
N ARG A 66 -16.03 2.16 -12.54
CA ARG A 66 -15.73 0.87 -13.18
C ARG A 66 -15.72 1.01 -14.69
N GLU A 67 -14.79 0.31 -15.33
CA GLU A 67 -14.70 0.16 -16.78
C GLU A 67 -14.61 -1.32 -17.13
N GLY A 68 -15.75 -1.95 -17.38
CA GLY A 68 -15.86 -3.41 -17.46
C GLY A 68 -15.49 -4.04 -16.13
N GLU A 69 -14.44 -4.87 -16.13
CA GLU A 69 -13.91 -5.50 -14.92
C GLU A 69 -12.90 -4.61 -14.16
N ARG A 70 -12.41 -3.53 -14.80
CA ARG A 70 -11.40 -2.65 -14.22
C ARG A 70 -12.03 -1.69 -13.23
N LEU A 71 -11.34 -1.45 -12.12
CA LEU A 71 -11.65 -0.42 -11.15
C LEU A 71 -10.65 0.73 -11.33
N ILE A 72 -11.16 1.91 -11.64
CA ILE A 72 -10.35 3.12 -11.79
C ILE A 72 -10.46 3.93 -10.49
N LEU A 73 -9.32 4.31 -9.91
CA LEU A 73 -9.25 5.18 -8.73
C LEU A 73 -8.56 6.49 -9.10
N ASP A 74 -9.28 7.61 -9.05
CA ASP A 74 -8.76 8.97 -9.21
C ASP A 74 -8.43 9.54 -7.82
N GLU A 75 -7.16 9.47 -7.46
CA GLU A 75 -6.62 9.94 -6.19
C GLU A 75 -6.11 11.38 -6.32
N ARG A 76 -6.63 12.26 -5.48
CA ARG A 76 -6.25 13.68 -5.44
C ARG A 76 -5.65 14.01 -4.08
N PHE A 77 -4.34 14.22 -4.08
CA PHE A 77 -3.55 14.51 -2.89
C PHE A 77 -3.48 16.03 -2.66
N LEU A 78 -3.67 16.43 -1.41
CA LEU A 78 -3.36 17.74 -0.87
C LEU A 78 -2.33 17.57 0.24
N TYR A 79 -1.12 18.09 0.03
CA TYR A 79 -0.06 18.04 1.02
C TYR A 79 -0.12 19.22 1.99
N SER A 80 0.48 19.05 3.17
CA SER A 80 0.53 20.10 4.20
C SER A 80 1.31 21.35 3.81
N ASP A 81 2.12 21.29 2.75
CA ASP A 81 2.82 22.43 2.14
C ASP A 81 1.97 23.16 1.06
N GLY A 82 0.72 22.71 0.86
CA GLY A 82 -0.22 23.26 -0.13
C GLY A 82 -0.06 22.67 -1.54
N THR A 83 0.97 21.85 -1.78
CA THR A 83 1.15 21.20 -3.08
C THR A 83 0.05 20.17 -3.34
N ARG A 84 -0.23 19.93 -4.63
CA ARG A 84 -1.25 18.98 -5.07
C ARG A 84 -0.64 17.97 -6.02
N GLN A 85 -1.11 16.74 -5.92
CA GLN A 85 -0.75 15.66 -6.84
C GLN A 85 -2.00 14.90 -7.21
N ARG A 86 -2.03 14.36 -8.42
CA ARG A 86 -3.08 13.46 -8.89
C ARG A 86 -2.44 12.15 -9.31
N ARG A 87 -2.99 11.03 -8.84
CA ARG A 87 -2.63 9.69 -9.30
C ARG A 87 -3.90 8.98 -9.73
N VAL A 88 -3.85 8.35 -10.91
CA VAL A 88 -4.97 7.56 -11.41
C VAL A 88 -4.52 6.12 -11.51
N TRP A 89 -5.10 5.26 -10.67
CA TRP A 89 -4.87 3.83 -10.70
C TRP A 89 -5.89 3.14 -11.60
N THR A 90 -5.41 2.24 -12.43
CA THR A 90 -6.23 1.25 -13.14
C THR A 90 -5.98 -0.11 -12.52
N LEU A 91 -6.94 -0.60 -11.74
CA LEU A 91 -6.88 -1.90 -11.07
C LEU A 91 -7.64 -2.94 -11.87
N THR A 92 -7.02 -4.07 -12.16
CA THR A 92 -7.60 -5.19 -12.92
C THR A 92 -7.57 -6.45 -12.06
N PRO A 93 -8.69 -7.13 -11.83
CA PRO A 93 -8.71 -8.39 -11.09
C PRO A 93 -8.02 -9.49 -11.90
N GLU A 94 -7.26 -10.37 -11.23
CA GLU A 94 -6.61 -11.54 -11.84
C GLU A 94 -7.16 -12.87 -11.26
N GLY A 95 -8.25 -12.78 -10.49
CA GLY A 95 -8.90 -13.91 -9.83
C GLY A 95 -8.18 -14.37 -8.55
N ALA A 96 -8.92 -15.13 -7.72
CA ALA A 96 -8.40 -15.71 -6.46
C ALA A 96 -7.72 -14.68 -5.53
N GLY A 97 -8.33 -13.50 -5.38
CA GLY A 97 -7.80 -12.44 -4.51
C GLY A 97 -6.60 -11.67 -5.08
N ARG A 98 -6.16 -11.96 -6.31
CA ARG A 98 -5.07 -11.23 -6.96
C ARG A 98 -5.56 -10.07 -7.80
N TRP A 99 -4.75 -9.02 -7.83
CA TRP A 99 -5.01 -7.78 -8.55
C TRP A 99 -3.74 -7.27 -9.21
N ARG A 100 -3.91 -6.63 -10.36
CA ARG A 100 -2.86 -5.90 -11.05
C ARG A 100 -3.21 -4.42 -11.09
N GLY A 101 -2.23 -3.55 -10.86
CA GLY A 101 -2.43 -2.10 -10.94
C GLY A 101 -1.46 -1.42 -11.89
N GLN A 102 -1.93 -0.34 -12.50
CA GLN A 102 -1.13 0.54 -13.34
C GLN A 102 -1.44 1.99 -12.98
N ALA A 103 -0.42 2.84 -12.95
CA ALA A 103 -0.53 4.28 -12.83
C ALA A 103 0.65 4.94 -13.58
N ALA A 104 0.54 6.23 -13.88
CA ALA A 104 1.52 6.94 -14.73
C ALA A 104 2.94 6.97 -14.15
N ASP A 105 3.07 6.96 -12.83
CA ASP A 105 4.33 7.00 -12.09
C ASP A 105 4.81 5.61 -11.65
N VAL A 106 4.09 4.54 -12.00
CA VAL A 106 4.44 3.16 -11.66
C VAL A 106 5.27 2.53 -12.78
N VAL A 107 6.40 1.94 -12.43
CA VAL A 107 7.26 1.20 -13.34
C VAL A 107 6.72 -0.22 -13.49
N GLY A 108 6.22 -0.55 -14.68
CA GLY A 108 5.64 -1.86 -14.96
C GLY A 108 4.24 -2.00 -14.38
N VAL A 109 4.04 -2.99 -13.50
CA VAL A 109 2.73 -3.29 -12.91
C VAL A 109 2.85 -3.48 -11.41
N ALA A 110 1.89 -2.92 -10.69
CA ALA A 110 1.67 -3.22 -9.29
C ALA A 110 0.99 -4.58 -9.13
N ARG A 111 1.33 -5.31 -8.07
CA ARG A 111 0.77 -6.62 -7.74
C ARG A 111 0.11 -6.58 -6.37
N GLY A 112 -1.17 -6.93 -6.34
CA GLY A 112 -2.00 -7.02 -5.16
C GLY A 112 -2.38 -8.46 -4.85
N GLU A 113 -2.35 -8.82 -3.57
CA GLU A 113 -2.86 -10.09 -3.07
C GLU A 113 -3.73 -9.82 -1.85
N VAL A 114 -4.96 -10.32 -1.87
CA VAL A 114 -5.97 -10.15 -0.83
C VAL A 114 -6.20 -11.49 -0.12
N ALA A 115 -6.22 -11.48 1.21
CA ALA A 115 -6.67 -12.60 2.02
C ALA A 115 -7.34 -12.11 3.31
N GLY A 116 -8.56 -12.60 3.58
CA GLY A 116 -9.37 -12.14 4.70
C GLY A 116 -9.57 -10.63 4.66
N ASN A 117 -9.15 -9.93 5.72
CA ASN A 117 -9.25 -8.47 5.83
C ASN A 117 -8.02 -7.72 5.27
N ALA A 118 -7.00 -8.42 4.75
CA ALA A 118 -5.73 -7.82 4.37
C ALA A 118 -5.53 -7.77 2.85
N LEU A 119 -4.89 -6.70 2.37
CA LEU A 119 -4.30 -6.57 1.04
C LEU A 119 -2.82 -6.26 1.19
N ARG A 120 -1.97 -7.00 0.46
CA ARG A 120 -0.57 -6.62 0.24
C ARG A 120 -0.40 -6.13 -1.19
N TRP A 121 0.08 -4.91 -1.36
CA TRP A 121 0.20 -4.23 -2.63
C TRP A 121 1.65 -3.80 -2.88
N ARG A 122 2.28 -4.36 -3.92
CA ARG A 122 3.71 -4.20 -4.20
C ARG A 122 3.95 -3.62 -5.57
N TYR A 123 4.77 -2.59 -5.65
CA TYR A 123 5.05 -1.90 -6.91
C TYR A 123 6.35 -1.11 -6.85
N ARG A 124 6.80 -0.66 -8.01
CA ARG A 124 7.93 0.26 -8.14
C ARG A 124 7.42 1.58 -8.70
N MET A 125 7.89 2.68 -8.15
CA MET A 125 7.43 4.01 -8.50
C MET A 125 8.60 4.93 -8.83
N GLN A 126 8.41 5.83 -9.79
CA GLN A 126 9.31 6.93 -10.08
C GLN A 126 9.04 8.09 -9.11
N LEU A 127 10.01 8.39 -8.26
CA LEU A 127 9.96 9.47 -7.28
C LEU A 127 10.87 10.63 -7.72
N PRO A 128 10.32 11.78 -8.13
CA PRO A 128 11.11 12.97 -8.39
C PRO A 128 11.60 13.61 -7.07
N VAL A 129 12.91 13.82 -6.95
CA VAL A 129 13.58 14.47 -5.81
C VAL A 129 14.68 15.39 -6.35
N ASP A 130 14.59 16.69 -6.04
CA ASP A 130 15.61 17.70 -6.37
C ASP A 130 16.10 17.66 -7.84
N GLY A 131 15.16 17.53 -8.79
CA GLY A 131 15.45 17.50 -10.23
C GLY A 131 15.98 16.16 -10.76
N SER A 132 16.10 15.14 -9.92
CA SER A 132 16.42 13.75 -10.31
C SER A 132 15.22 12.83 -10.05
N THR A 133 15.05 11.81 -10.89
CA THR A 133 13.99 10.81 -10.70
C THR A 133 14.60 9.50 -10.19
N TYR A 134 14.10 9.01 -9.06
CA TYR A 134 14.55 7.78 -8.43
C TYR A 134 13.48 6.71 -8.51
N GLU A 135 13.84 5.51 -8.96
CA GLU A 135 12.99 4.34 -8.76
C GLU A 135 13.08 3.86 -7.31
N VAL A 136 11.92 3.68 -6.69
CA VAL A 136 11.76 3.19 -5.31
C VAL A 136 10.73 2.07 -5.28
N ASP A 137 10.97 1.06 -4.45
CA ASP A 137 10.06 -0.06 -4.24
C ASP A 137 9.13 0.26 -3.05
N PHE A 138 7.82 0.03 -3.26
CA PHE A 138 6.76 0.15 -2.26
C PHE A 138 6.21 -1.23 -1.89
N ASP A 139 6.02 -1.47 -0.60
CA ASP A 139 5.31 -2.63 -0.04
C ASP A 139 4.22 -2.12 0.92
N ASP A 140 3.01 -2.03 0.40
CA ASP A 140 1.84 -1.48 1.06
C ASP A 140 1.02 -2.61 1.67
N TRP A 141 0.82 -2.57 2.98
CA TRP A 141 -0.15 -3.41 3.66
C TRP A 141 -1.38 -2.62 3.99
N MET A 142 -2.54 -3.11 3.59
CA MET A 142 -3.84 -2.52 3.91
C MET A 142 -4.67 -3.51 4.70
N TYR A 143 -5.33 -3.06 5.75
CA TYR A 143 -6.13 -3.87 6.67
C TYR A 143 -7.51 -3.24 6.84
N LEU A 144 -8.55 -4.00 6.51
CA LEU A 144 -9.93 -3.58 6.73
C LEU A 144 -10.23 -3.74 8.22
N MET A 145 -10.53 -2.63 8.87
CA MET A 145 -10.80 -2.57 10.31
C MET A 145 -12.29 -2.76 10.59
N ASP A 146 -13.12 -2.12 9.77
CA ASP A 146 -14.57 -2.21 9.80
C ASP A 146 -15.12 -1.98 8.38
N ALA A 147 -16.45 -1.90 8.22
CA ALA A 147 -17.07 -1.73 6.91
C ALA A 147 -16.57 -0.50 6.13
N ASP A 148 -16.20 0.57 6.81
CA ASP A 148 -15.88 1.88 6.23
C ASP A 148 -14.44 2.31 6.47
N THR A 149 -13.67 1.59 7.29
CA THR A 149 -12.31 1.93 7.68
C THR A 149 -11.29 0.96 7.10
N LEU A 150 -10.32 1.48 6.36
CA LEU A 150 -9.13 0.75 5.93
C LEU A 150 -7.88 1.46 6.46
N VAL A 151 -6.95 0.71 7.05
CA VAL A 151 -5.65 1.23 7.50
C VAL A 151 -4.57 0.73 6.58
N ASN A 152 -3.69 1.63 6.14
CA ASN A 152 -2.54 1.30 5.34
C ASN A 152 -1.23 1.68 6.03
N ARG A 153 -0.28 0.74 5.93
CA ARG A 153 1.11 0.91 6.30
C ARG A 153 1.97 0.49 5.13
N SER A 154 2.78 1.43 4.65
CA SER A 154 3.67 1.22 3.52
C SER A 154 5.11 1.44 3.91
N SER A 155 5.99 0.60 3.40
CA SER A 155 7.44 0.84 3.42
C SER A 155 7.92 1.24 2.04
N MET A 156 8.78 2.26 1.98
CA MET A 156 9.45 2.71 0.77
C MET A 156 10.94 2.38 0.89
N SER A 157 11.48 1.68 -0.09
CA SER A 157 12.88 1.26 -0.09
C SER A 157 13.55 1.46 -1.44
N LYS A 158 14.88 1.47 -1.45
CA LYS A 158 15.70 1.48 -2.67
C LYS A 158 16.91 0.58 -2.45
N PHE A 159 17.12 -0.35 -3.37
CA PHE A 159 18.19 -1.36 -3.28
C PHE A 159 18.19 -2.11 -1.93
N GLY A 160 16.99 -2.38 -1.38
CA GLY A 160 16.82 -3.06 -0.10
C GLY A 160 17.01 -2.18 1.15
N VAL A 161 17.34 -0.90 0.99
CA VAL A 161 17.47 0.04 2.12
C VAL A 161 16.18 0.83 2.28
N GLU A 162 15.59 0.81 3.48
CA GLU A 162 14.40 1.60 3.79
C GLU A 162 14.72 3.10 3.77
N LEU A 163 13.91 3.86 3.03
CA LEU A 163 14.00 5.31 2.90
C LEU A 163 13.00 6.01 3.82
N GLY A 164 11.82 5.42 4.01
CA GLY A 164 10.77 5.94 4.84
C GLY A 164 9.52 5.08 4.82
N GLN A 165 8.52 5.53 5.56
CA GLN A 165 7.25 4.84 5.73
C GLN A 165 6.10 5.80 5.47
N VAL A 166 5.02 5.26 4.91
CA VAL A 166 3.74 5.97 4.81
C VAL A 166 2.73 5.26 5.69
N SER A 167 2.04 6.02 6.54
CA SER A 167 0.87 5.54 7.26
C SER A 167 -0.33 6.34 6.80
N LEU A 168 -1.39 5.66 6.39
CA LEU A 168 -2.57 6.26 5.79
C LEU A 168 -3.81 5.57 6.36
N PHE A 169 -4.81 6.36 6.72
CA PHE A 169 -6.11 5.86 7.13
C PHE A 169 -7.14 6.29 6.09
N PHE A 170 -7.91 5.35 5.58
CA PHE A 170 -9.01 5.59 4.65
C PHE A 170 -10.34 5.46 5.38
N ARG A 171 -11.26 6.35 5.05
CA ARG A 171 -12.65 6.31 5.49
C ARG A 171 -13.54 6.44 4.27
N ARG A 172 -14.47 5.50 4.08
CA ARG A 172 -15.59 5.72 3.16
C ARG A 172 -16.42 6.87 3.71
N SER A 173 -16.76 7.83 2.86
CA SER A 173 -17.63 8.93 3.22
C SER A 173 -19.05 8.58 2.78
N PRO A 174 -19.95 8.11 3.68
CA PRO A 174 -21.36 7.91 3.38
C PRO A 174 -22.06 9.28 3.33
N GLY A 175 -21.78 10.05 2.29
CA GLY A 175 -22.27 11.43 2.17
C GLY A 175 -21.25 12.31 1.45
N GLY A 176 -20.93 11.97 0.20
CA GLY A 176 -20.21 12.93 -0.62
C GLY A 176 -21.10 14.13 -0.92
N GLN A 177 -20.71 15.30 -0.45
CA GLN A 177 -20.68 16.51 -1.28
C GLN A 177 -19.56 17.44 -0.78
N PRO A 178 -18.96 18.22 -1.72
CA PRO A 178 -17.71 18.96 -1.53
C PRO A 178 -17.80 20.09 -0.50
#